data_AF-A0A7Y2Y3S1-F1
#
_entry.id   AF-A0A7Y2Y3S1-F1
#
_cell.length_a   1.000
_cell.length_b   1.000
_cell.length_c   1.000
_cell.angle_alpha   90.00
_cell.angle_beta   90.00
_cell.angle_gamma   90.00
#
_symmetry.space_group_name_H-M   'P 1'
#
loop_
_entity.id
_entity.type
_entity.pdbx_description
1 polymer ?
#
loop_
_entity_poly.entity_id
_entity_poly.type
_entity_poly.pdbx_seq_one_letter_code
_entity_poly.pdbx_strand_id
1 'polypeptide(L)'
;MGLGAETHFKINNKLHLTVAARLDYFFNSTLKGHDTSCSPDDDNVNPRNDNENDDAQFTFKDANKAINQPSLMPRLMFGLLYQL
;
A
#
# COMPACT_ATOMS: atom_id res chain seq x y z
N MET A 1 2.53 -4.18 8.48
CA MET A 1 2.55 -3.79 9.91
C MET A 1 2.51 -2.27 10.01
N GLY A 2 1.94 -1.70 11.06
CA GLY A 2 1.86 -0.25 11.20
C GLY A 2 1.95 0.19 12.64
N LEU A 3 2.47 1.39 12.85
CA LEU A 3 2.53 2.06 14.15
C LEU A 3 1.90 3.44 14.01
N GLY A 4 1.13 3.87 14.99
CA GLY A 4 0.49 5.18 14.96
C GLY A 4 0.12 5.69 16.34
N ALA A 5 -0.11 6.99 16.39
CA ALA A 5 -0.62 7.70 17.54
C ALA A 5 -1.90 8.45 17.13
N GLU A 6 -2.87 8.45 18.03
CA GLU A 6 -4.13 9.17 17.87
C GLU A 6 -4.37 10.01 19.12
N THR A 7 -4.86 11.23 18.90
CA THR A 7 -5.19 12.19 19.96
C THR A 7 -6.56 12.76 19.74
N HIS A 8 -7.31 12.93 20.84
CA HIS A 8 -8.63 13.53 20.82
C HIS A 8 -8.65 14.80 21.64
N PHE A 9 -9.14 15.88 21.04
CA PHE A 9 -9.35 17.18 21.66
C PHE A 9 -10.85 17.41 21.81
N LYS A 10 -11.31 17.55 23.05
CA LYS A 10 -12.72 17.84 23.32
C LYS A 10 -13.04 19.27 22.88
N ILE A 11 -14.00 19.42 21.96
CA ILE A 11 -14.54 20.73 21.57
C ILE A 11 -15.74 21.07 22.46
N ASN A 12 -16.69 20.14 22.59
CA ASN A 12 -17.83 20.26 23.51
C ASN A 12 -18.21 18.87 24.07
N ASN A 13 -19.30 18.78 24.85
CA ASN A 13 -19.74 17.51 25.46
C ASN A 13 -20.21 16.43 24.47
N LYS A 14 -20.37 16.77 23.19
CA LYS A 14 -20.82 15.87 22.12
C LYS A 14 -19.91 15.85 20.89
N LEU A 15 -18.85 16.66 20.85
CA LEU A 15 -18.02 16.86 19.66
C LEU A 15 -16.55 16.92 20.04
N HIS A 16 -15.76 16.01 19.48
CA HIS A 16 -14.32 15.90 19.70
C HIS A 16 -13.58 16.02 18.37
N LEU A 17 -12.52 16.82 18.31
CA LEU A 17 -11.56 16.80 17.20
C LEU A 17 -10.59 15.65 17.40
N THR A 18 -10.33 14.87 16.37
CA THR A 18 -9.39 13.75 16.39
C THR A 18 -8.27 14.03 15.41
N VAL A 19 -7.03 13.83 15.85
CA VAL A 19 -5.83 13.94 15.02
C VAL A 19 -5.04 12.65 15.17
N ALA A 20 -4.76 12.00 14.04
CA ALA A 20 -4.02 10.75 14.00
C ALA A 20 -2.84 10.84 13.04
N ALA A 21 -1.72 10.27 13.46
CA ALA A 21 -0.53 10.06 12.64
C ALA A 21 -0.20 8.57 12.63
N ARG A 22 0.02 7.99 11.46
CA ARG A 22 0.36 6.58 11.31
C ARG A 22 1.46 6.40 10.28
N LEU A 23 2.31 5.41 10.51
CA LEU A 23 3.31 4.93 9.57
C LEU A 23 3.09 3.44 9.35
N ASP A 24 2.82 3.06 8.11
CA ASP A 24 2.51 1.69 7.74
C ASP A 24 3.53 1.14 6.77
N TYR A 25 4.01 -0.07 7.06
CA TYR A 25 4.85 -0.87 6.18
C TYR A 25 4.07 -2.05 5.60
N PHE A 26 4.02 -2.13 4.28
CA PHE A 26 3.37 -3.19 3.53
C PHE A 26 4.44 -4.13 2.98
N PHE A 27 4.33 -5.41 3.30
CA PHE A 27 5.22 -6.42 2.72
C PHE A 27 4.87 -6.64 1.26
N ASN A 28 5.89 -6.82 0.43
CA ASN A 28 5.72 -7.17 -0.97
C ASN A 28 4.81 -8.40 -1.07
N SER A 29 3.78 -8.30 -1.90
CA SER A 29 2.80 -9.36 -2.12
C SER A 29 2.78 -9.73 -3.60
N THR A 30 2.30 -10.92 -3.92
CA THR A 30 2.15 -11.38 -5.31
C THR A 30 1.26 -10.41 -6.09
N LEU A 31 1.76 -9.96 -7.24
CA LEU A 31 1.04 -9.10 -8.18
C LEU A 31 0.29 -9.99 -9.17
N LYS A 32 -1.04 -9.88 -9.21
CA LYS A 32 -1.89 -10.63 -10.16
C LYS A 32 -2.44 -9.68 -11.23
N GLY A 33 -2.07 -9.92 -12.47
CA GLY A 33 -2.69 -9.35 -13.67
C GLY A 33 -3.74 -10.29 -14.25
N HIS A 34 -4.41 -9.85 -15.32
CA HIS A 34 -5.53 -10.57 -15.94
C HIS A 34 -5.18 -12.03 -16.30
N ASP A 35 -3.93 -12.32 -16.67
CA ASP A 35 -3.45 -13.66 -17.05
C ASP A 35 -1.97 -13.94 -16.65
N THR A 36 -1.43 -13.17 -15.71
CA THR A 36 -0.03 -13.27 -15.27
C THR A 36 0.05 -13.03 -13.77
N SER A 37 0.77 -13.88 -13.05
CA SER A 37 1.15 -13.60 -11.66
C SER A 37 2.65 -13.45 -11.56
N CYS A 38 3.09 -12.33 -10.98
CA CYS A 38 4.48 -12.12 -10.60
C CYS A 38 4.56 -12.21 -9.08
N SER A 39 5.26 -13.22 -8.58
CA SER A 39 5.41 -13.45 -7.14
C SER A 39 6.82 -13.06 -6.67
N PRO A 40 6.97 -12.54 -5.44
CA PRO A 40 8.27 -12.11 -4.92
C PRO A 40 9.31 -13.24 -4.74
N ASP A 41 8.88 -14.49 -4.81
CA ASP A 41 9.65 -15.74 -4.77
C ASP A 41 9.97 -16.32 -6.16
N ASP A 42 9.70 -15.54 -7.23
CA ASP A 42 9.97 -15.88 -8.64
C ASP A 42 9.15 -17.06 -9.21
N ASP A 43 8.12 -17.51 -8.48
CA ASP A 43 7.11 -18.45 -8.96
C ASP A 43 6.07 -17.71 -9.84
N ASN A 44 6.51 -17.37 -11.05
CA ASN A 44 5.75 -16.57 -12.00
C ASN A 44 4.95 -17.46 -12.97
N VAL A 45 3.64 -17.20 -13.11
CA VAL A 45 2.78 -17.90 -14.08
C VAL A 45 2.69 -17.05 -15.35
N ASN A 46 3.09 -17.64 -16.48
CA ASN A 46 3.09 -17.02 -17.81
C ASN A 46 3.91 -15.71 -17.88
N PRO A 47 5.21 -15.73 -17.54
CA PRO A 47 6.08 -14.56 -17.69
C PRO A 47 6.19 -14.19 -19.17
N ARG A 48 5.80 -12.96 -19.52
CA ARG A 48 5.93 -12.45 -20.90
C ARG A 48 7.41 -12.13 -21.20
N ASN A 49 7.97 -12.87 -22.15
CA ASN A 49 9.30 -12.60 -22.73
C ASN A 49 9.22 -11.65 -23.92
N ASP A 50 8.03 -11.36 -24.44
CA ASP A 50 7.74 -10.48 -25.57
C ASP A 50 7.30 -9.08 -25.11
N ASN A 51 8.07 -8.47 -24.22
CA ASN A 51 7.73 -7.17 -23.65
C ASN A 51 8.42 -6.00 -24.41
N GLU A 52 7.92 -4.78 -24.22
CA GLU A 52 8.53 -3.57 -24.81
C GLU A 52 9.90 -3.19 -24.20
N ASN A 53 10.56 -4.09 -23.47
CA ASN A 53 11.91 -3.91 -22.93
C ASN A 53 12.92 -4.80 -23.70
N ASP A 54 12.95 -4.72 -25.02
CA ASP A 54 13.92 -5.44 -25.87
C ASP A 54 13.96 -6.98 -25.64
N ASP A 55 12.81 -7.60 -25.40
CA ASP A 55 12.67 -9.03 -25.09
C ASP A 55 13.43 -9.50 -23.83
N ALA A 56 13.79 -8.56 -22.92
CA ALA A 56 14.37 -8.89 -21.63
C ALA A 56 13.30 -9.50 -20.70
N GLN A 57 13.65 -10.57 -19.97
CA GLN A 57 12.71 -11.25 -19.07
C GLN A 57 12.06 -10.28 -18.06
N PHE A 58 10.73 -10.18 -18.07
CA PHE A 58 10.00 -9.32 -17.13
C PHE A 58 9.98 -9.97 -15.73
N THR A 59 10.68 -9.37 -14.77
CA THR A 59 10.78 -9.92 -13.40
C THR A 59 9.76 -9.30 -12.45
N PHE A 60 9.57 -9.91 -11.27
CA PHE A 60 8.78 -9.31 -10.19
C PHE A 60 9.26 -7.90 -9.83
N LYS A 61 10.56 -7.63 -9.92
CA LYS A 61 11.12 -6.31 -9.61
C LYS A 61 10.63 -5.24 -10.60
N ASP A 62 10.53 -5.60 -11.87
CA ASP A 62 10.03 -4.71 -12.93
C ASP A 62 8.53 -4.48 -12.77
N ALA A 63 7.78 -5.56 -12.50
CA ALA A 63 6.34 -5.49 -12.19
C ALA A 63 6.06 -4.60 -10.97
N ASN A 64 6.80 -4.80 -9.89
CA ASN A 64 6.66 -4.04 -8.65
C ASN A 64 7.03 -2.56 -8.85
N LYS A 65 8.10 -2.28 -9.60
CA LYS A 65 8.50 -0.90 -9.94
C LYS A 65 7.45 -0.20 -10.80
N ALA A 66 6.86 -0.90 -11.77
CA ALA A 66 5.84 -0.35 -12.66
C ALA A 66 4.52 -0.08 -11.93
N ILE A 67 4.07 -1.02 -11.09
CA ILE A 67 2.83 -0.89 -10.32
C ILE A 67 3.00 0.06 -9.12
N ASN A 68 4.25 0.27 -8.68
CA ASN A 68 4.60 1.11 -7.52
C ASN A 68 3.77 0.74 -6.29
N GLN A 69 3.81 -0.55 -5.92
CA GLN A 69 2.99 -1.05 -4.83
C GLN A 69 3.31 -0.34 -3.51
N PRO A 70 2.32 -0.15 -2.61
CA PRO A 70 2.57 0.45 -1.32
C PRO A 70 3.66 -0.31 -0.58
N SER A 71 4.66 0.42 -0.07
CA SER A 71 5.76 -0.12 0.73
C SER A 71 5.79 0.59 2.09
N LEU A 72 6.19 1.86 2.12
CA LEU A 72 6.09 2.71 3.31
C LEU A 72 5.06 3.82 3.07
N MET A 73 4.02 3.88 3.89
CA MET A 73 2.96 4.88 3.80
C MET A 73 2.84 5.66 5.10
N PRO A 74 3.35 6.91 5.15
CA PRO A 74 2.97 7.85 6.19
C PRO A 74 1.55 8.36 5.94
N ARG A 75 0.74 8.47 7.01
CA ARG A 75 -0.62 8.97 6.98
C ARG A 75 -0.85 9.98 8.10
N LEU A 76 -1.49 11.08 7.75
CA LEU A 76 -2.01 12.08 8.68
C LEU A 76 -3.52 12.21 8.47
N MET A 77 -4.29 12.16 9.55
CA MET A 77 -5.74 12.25 9.51
C MET A 77 -6.24 13.26 10.54
N PHE A 78 -7.24 14.03 10.14
CA PHE A 78 -7.98 14.95 10.98
C PHE A 78 -9.46 14.60 10.85
N GLY A 79 -10.19 14.54 11.96
CA GLY A 79 -11.59 14.15 11.96
C GLY A 79 -12.38 14.79 13.09
N LEU A 80 -13.70 14.80 12.95
CA LEU A 80 -14.62 15.22 14.00
C LEU A 80 -15.44 13.99 14.43
N LEU A 81 -15.46 13.72 15.73
CA LEU A 81 -16.21 12.64 16.34
C LEU A 81 -17.40 13.24 17.09
N TYR A 82 -18.61 12.84 16.70
CA TYR A 82 -19.85 13.27 17.30
C TYR A 82 -20.46 12.16 18.17
N GLN A 83 -20.74 12.45 19.44
CA GLN A 83 -21.43 11.55 20.36
C GLN A 83 -22.92 11.91 20.40
N LEU A 84 -23.77 10.93 20.07
CA LEU A 84 -25.23 11.08 20.03
C LEU A 84 -25.81 11.24 21.44
#